data_AF-A0A969NIC5-F1
#
_entry.id   AF-A0A969NIC5-F1
#
_cell.length_a   1.000
_cell.length_b   1.000
_cell.length_c   1.000
_cell.angle_alpha   90.00
_cell.angle_beta   90.00
_cell.angle_gamma   90.00
#
_symmetry.space_group_name_H-M   'P 1'
#
loop_
_entity.id
_entity.type
_entity.pdbx_description
1 polymer ?
#
loop_
_entity_poly.entity_id
_entity_poly.type
_entity_poly.pdbx_seq_one_letter_code
_entity_poly.pdbx_strand_id
1 'polypeptide(L)'
;EYRILFIKRYKSAEEFVHKSIEIDKKYYSEKNSGLANDYINMAMILSEKKEFKMALYYYQRAIIANLPDFNDTIVYHNPIKLNGMSRKYLCDALFGKAKASFHVFKESNSAPKQIDFSISTYDLLYQLINEMCNDYNHENTRLVLSEMTKDYFEGALMASMSYDSIKSNDKIPEKTLEYFEKSKSATLNAFLNDLRVKSYLGIADSLIEREKEIAINRRYYETKIQQAKAEKDGYDTLLVQEYQDELFNYSRRYDSLLVVLKDNYPEYYQLKYQQNVATLEQISQQLDNKSALINYFVADTSLFILAVSKNSQVCKGYRLTALLIKK
;
A
#
# COMPACT_ATOMS: atom_id res chain seq x y z
N GLU A 1 15.46 33.84 6.11
CA GLU A 1 15.49 33.64 4.64
C GLU A 1 14.92 32.29 4.18
N TYR A 2 15.36 31.15 4.73
CA TYR A 2 14.83 29.82 4.37
C TYR A 2 13.30 29.68 4.39
N ARG A 3 12.62 30.18 5.43
CA ARG A 3 11.13 30.15 5.51
C ARG A 3 10.45 30.97 4.41
N ILE A 4 11.02 32.12 4.03
CA ILE A 4 10.49 32.98 2.96
C ILE A 4 10.77 32.33 1.59
N LEU A 5 11.94 31.73 1.40
CA LEU A 5 12.30 30.99 0.19
C LEU A 5 11.40 29.76 0.01
N PHE A 6 11.09 29.06 1.10
CA PHE A 6 10.20 27.90 1.15
C PHE A 6 8.75 28.29 0.84
N ILE A 7 8.23 29.37 1.45
CA ILE A 7 6.90 29.91 1.14
C ILE A 7 6.80 30.38 -0.32
N LYS A 8 7.84 31.02 -0.86
CA LYS A 8 7.87 31.44 -2.28
C LYS A 8 7.86 30.23 -3.22
N ARG A 9 8.64 29.19 -2.92
CA ARG A 9 8.66 27.96 -3.72
C ARG A 9 7.31 27.23 -3.69
N TYR A 10 6.63 27.18 -2.55
CA TYR A 10 5.29 26.58 -2.47
C TYR A 10 4.23 27.36 -3.20
N LYS A 11 4.21 28.69 -3.11
CA LYS A 11 3.25 29.49 -3.86
C LYS A 11 3.39 29.26 -5.36
N SER A 12 4.62 29.27 -5.86
CA SER A 12 4.90 28.97 -7.27
C SER A 12 4.52 27.53 -7.63
N ALA A 13 4.84 26.54 -6.81
CA ALA A 13 4.44 25.14 -7.04
C ALA A 13 2.91 24.96 -7.06
N GLU A 14 2.20 25.58 -6.13
CA GLU A 14 0.73 25.55 -6.03
C GLU A 14 0.09 26.17 -7.30
N GLU A 15 0.60 27.31 -7.77
CA GLU A 15 0.14 27.95 -9.01
C GLU A 15 0.36 27.07 -10.25
N PHE A 16 1.50 26.39 -10.36
CA PHE A 16 1.75 25.47 -11.47
C PHE A 16 0.83 24.25 -11.43
N VAL A 17 0.62 23.67 -10.25
CA VAL A 17 -0.30 22.52 -10.09
C VAL A 17 -1.74 22.93 -10.39
N HIS A 18 -2.20 24.11 -9.96
CA HIS A 18 -3.53 24.62 -10.33
C HIS A 18 -3.70 24.75 -11.84
N LYS A 19 -2.72 25.31 -12.55
CA LYS A 19 -2.74 25.39 -14.02
C LYS A 19 -2.78 24.01 -14.68
N SER A 20 -2.03 23.05 -14.14
CA SER A 20 -2.04 21.66 -14.63
C SER A 20 -3.43 21.03 -14.47
N ILE A 21 -4.05 21.17 -13.30
CA ILE A 21 -5.42 20.72 -13.03
C ILE A 21 -6.43 21.34 -14.00
N GLU A 22 -6.31 22.64 -14.30
CA GLU A 22 -7.19 23.33 -15.24
C GLU A 22 -7.03 22.79 -16.67
N ILE A 23 -5.80 22.57 -17.12
CA ILE A 23 -5.50 22.01 -18.44
C ILE A 23 -6.06 20.59 -18.54
N ASP A 24 -5.79 19.74 -17.54
CA ASP A 24 -6.22 18.34 -17.57
C ASP A 24 -7.74 18.21 -17.55
N LYS A 25 -8.44 19.01 -16.75
CA LYS A 25 -9.91 19.07 -16.77
C LYS A 25 -10.48 19.58 -18.09
N LYS A 26 -9.75 20.49 -18.76
CA LYS A 26 -10.21 21.05 -20.04
C LYS A 26 -10.14 20.00 -21.15
N TYR A 27 -9.05 19.25 -21.23
CA TYR A 27 -8.78 18.37 -22.37
C TYR A 27 -9.14 16.90 -22.14
N TYR A 28 -9.08 16.41 -20.90
CA TYR A 28 -9.35 15.01 -20.58
C TYR A 28 -10.63 14.85 -19.76
N SER A 29 -11.05 13.60 -19.57
CA SER A 29 -12.14 13.28 -18.62
C SER A 29 -11.68 13.57 -17.19
N GLU A 30 -12.61 13.71 -16.24
CA GLU A 30 -12.24 13.79 -14.82
C GLU A 30 -11.63 12.48 -14.28
N LYS A 31 -11.66 11.41 -15.09
CA LYS A 31 -11.07 10.10 -14.83
C LYS A 31 -9.81 9.95 -15.65
N ASN A 32 -8.71 10.59 -15.25
CA ASN A 32 -7.44 10.38 -15.91
C ASN A 32 -6.26 10.38 -14.92
N SER A 33 -5.19 9.65 -15.27
CA SER A 33 -4.02 9.50 -14.40
C SER A 33 -3.17 10.77 -14.25
N GLY A 34 -3.21 11.69 -15.22
CA GLY A 34 -2.53 12.99 -15.12
C GLY A 34 -3.14 13.86 -14.02
N LEU A 35 -4.46 13.99 -14.06
CA LEU A 35 -5.24 14.71 -13.06
C LEU A 35 -5.10 14.07 -11.66
N ALA A 36 -5.00 12.75 -11.59
CA ALA A 36 -4.71 12.06 -10.33
C ALA A 36 -3.34 12.47 -9.75
N ASN A 37 -2.29 12.52 -10.59
CA ASN A 37 -0.97 12.98 -10.20
C ASN A 37 -0.98 14.45 -9.75
N ASP A 38 -1.70 15.31 -10.45
CA ASP A 38 -1.82 16.72 -10.08
C ASP A 38 -2.50 16.91 -8.72
N TYR A 39 -3.55 16.14 -8.45
CA TYR A 39 -4.17 16.13 -7.12
C TYR A 39 -3.26 15.60 -6.03
N ILE A 40 -2.44 14.58 -6.30
CA ILE A 40 -1.42 14.09 -5.36
C ILE A 40 -0.42 15.20 -5.05
N ASN A 41 0.10 15.88 -6.08
CA ASN A 41 1.05 16.98 -5.91
C ASN A 41 0.46 18.11 -5.07
N MET A 42 -0.78 18.50 -5.33
CA MET A 42 -1.49 19.49 -4.51
C MET A 42 -1.63 19.03 -3.06
N ALA A 43 -2.05 17.78 -2.85
CA ALA A 43 -2.19 17.21 -1.51
C ALA A 43 -0.86 17.14 -0.76
N MET A 44 0.25 16.82 -1.44
CA MET A 44 1.59 16.81 -0.85
C MET A 44 2.03 18.22 -0.43
N ILE A 45 1.83 19.24 -1.27
CA ILE A 45 2.10 20.65 -0.93
C ILE A 45 1.30 21.07 0.31
N LEU A 46 0.02 20.70 0.38
CA LEU A 46 -0.84 21.00 1.52
C LEU A 46 -0.40 20.27 2.79
N SER A 47 0.01 19.00 2.69
CA SER A 47 0.59 18.24 3.79
C SER A 47 1.87 18.89 4.34
N GLU A 48 2.75 19.39 3.47
CA GLU A 48 3.95 20.14 3.87
C GLU A 48 3.61 21.47 4.58
N LYS A 49 2.51 22.12 4.17
CA LYS A 49 1.94 23.30 4.84
C LYS A 49 1.17 22.94 6.13
N LYS A 50 1.06 21.65 6.47
CA LYS A 50 0.27 21.09 7.59
C LYS A 50 -1.24 21.33 7.47
N GLU A 51 -1.74 21.56 6.26
CA GLU A 51 -3.16 21.72 5.97
C GLU A 51 -3.81 20.35 5.69
N PHE A 52 -3.69 19.42 6.64
CA PHE A 52 -4.00 18.00 6.42
C PHE A 52 -5.46 17.71 6.03
N LYS A 53 -6.41 18.50 6.50
CA LYS A 53 -7.82 18.38 6.09
C LYS A 53 -8.03 18.69 4.61
N MET A 54 -7.32 19.69 4.07
CA MET A 54 -7.34 20.01 2.65
C MET A 54 -6.54 18.98 1.85
N ALA A 55 -5.43 18.48 2.39
CA ALA A 55 -4.69 17.38 1.76
C ALA A 55 -5.58 16.13 1.60
N LEU A 56 -6.37 15.76 2.61
CA LEU A 56 -7.34 14.65 2.53
C LEU A 56 -8.34 14.82 1.38
N TYR A 57 -8.84 16.04 1.18
CA TYR A 57 -9.73 16.35 0.06
C TYR A 57 -9.05 16.06 -1.29
N TYR A 58 -7.82 16.55 -1.49
CA TYR A 58 -7.11 16.34 -2.74
C TYR A 58 -6.66 14.88 -2.95
N TYR A 59 -6.25 14.17 -1.90
CA TYR A 59 -6.00 12.73 -2.02
C TYR A 59 -7.27 11.95 -2.40
N GLN A 60 -8.44 12.33 -1.87
CA GLN A 60 -9.70 11.71 -2.30
C GLN A 60 -9.98 11.96 -3.78
N ARG A 61 -9.75 13.19 -4.24
CA ARG A 61 -9.88 13.52 -5.67
C ARG A 61 -8.89 12.75 -6.54
N ALA A 62 -7.66 12.53 -6.07
CA ALA A 62 -6.69 11.71 -6.79
C ALA A 62 -7.17 10.26 -6.94
N ILE A 63 -7.73 9.67 -5.89
CA ILE A 63 -8.31 8.32 -5.92
C ILE A 63 -9.47 8.26 -6.92
N ILE A 64 -10.40 9.23 -6.85
CA ILE A 64 -11.53 9.34 -7.80
C ILE A 64 -11.03 9.49 -9.24
N ALA A 65 -10.05 10.36 -9.48
CA ALA A 65 -9.50 10.58 -10.82
C ALA A 65 -8.80 9.34 -11.36
N ASN A 66 -8.16 8.54 -10.51
CA ASN A 66 -7.45 7.33 -10.90
C ASN A 66 -8.33 6.08 -11.06
N LEU A 67 -9.54 6.09 -10.48
CA LEU A 67 -10.50 4.98 -10.48
C LEU A 67 -11.78 5.36 -11.26
N PRO A 68 -11.94 4.93 -12.52
CA PRO A 68 -13.13 5.18 -13.33
C PRO A 68 -14.44 4.82 -12.62
N ASP A 69 -14.47 3.69 -11.91
CA ASP A 69 -15.67 3.17 -11.25
C ASP A 69 -15.91 3.71 -9.82
N PHE A 70 -15.11 4.66 -9.31
CA PHE A 70 -15.23 5.19 -7.94
C PHE A 70 -15.45 6.70 -7.90
N ASN A 71 -16.57 7.16 -7.33
CA ASN A 71 -17.00 8.57 -7.34
C ASN A 71 -17.34 9.15 -5.96
N ASP A 72 -17.05 8.42 -4.89
CA ASP A 72 -17.38 8.88 -3.54
C ASP A 72 -16.51 10.06 -3.13
N THR A 73 -17.09 11.21 -2.81
CA THR A 73 -16.35 12.42 -2.43
C THR A 73 -16.07 12.51 -0.94
N ILE A 74 -16.57 11.59 -0.12
CA ILE A 74 -16.37 11.59 1.33
C ILE A 74 -14.94 11.17 1.63
N VAL A 75 -14.14 12.08 2.21
CA VAL A 75 -12.70 11.89 2.44
C VAL A 75 -12.34 10.75 3.39
N TYR A 76 -13.33 10.23 4.13
CA TYR A 76 -13.18 9.07 5.03
C TYR A 76 -13.81 7.79 4.46
N HIS A 77 -14.07 7.73 3.16
CA HIS A 77 -14.48 6.52 2.47
C HIS A 77 -13.36 6.05 1.53
N ASN A 78 -13.18 4.74 1.47
CA ASN A 78 -12.18 4.08 0.64
C ASN A 78 -12.85 3.28 -0.48
N PRO A 79 -12.19 3.15 -1.64
CA PRO A 79 -12.69 2.31 -2.71
C PRO A 79 -12.63 0.83 -2.30
N ILE A 80 -13.61 0.06 -2.78
CA ILE A 80 -13.63 -1.41 -2.59
C ILE A 80 -12.76 -2.11 -3.65
N LYS A 81 -12.75 -1.60 -4.89
CA LYS A 81 -11.95 -2.13 -6.01
C LYS A 81 -10.76 -1.20 -6.28
N LEU A 82 -9.58 -1.78 -6.48
CA LEU A 82 -8.31 -1.04 -6.63
C LEU A 82 -7.75 -1.03 -8.06
N ASN A 83 -8.56 -1.45 -9.03
CA ASN A 83 -8.20 -1.46 -10.45
C ASN A 83 -8.18 -0.02 -10.98
N GLY A 84 -7.08 0.68 -10.76
CA GLY A 84 -6.84 2.04 -11.25
C GLY A 84 -5.96 2.10 -12.49
N MET A 85 -6.02 3.24 -13.19
CA MET A 85 -5.19 3.52 -14.36
C MET A 85 -3.70 3.47 -14.02
N SER A 86 -3.30 4.11 -12.91
CA SER A 86 -1.93 4.08 -12.39
C SER A 86 -1.91 3.52 -10.98
N ARG A 87 -1.25 2.38 -10.78
CA ARG A 87 -1.08 1.81 -9.42
C ARG A 87 -0.15 2.65 -8.57
N LYS A 88 0.92 3.21 -9.16
CA LYS A 88 1.82 4.15 -8.46
C LYS A 88 1.03 5.31 -7.86
N TYR A 89 0.22 5.99 -8.67
CA TYR A 89 -0.56 7.14 -8.18
C TYR A 89 -1.64 6.72 -7.18
N LEU A 90 -2.22 5.53 -7.32
CA LEU A 90 -3.12 4.99 -6.31
C LEU A 90 -2.41 4.74 -4.98
N CYS A 91 -1.20 4.16 -5.00
CA CYS A 91 -0.37 3.98 -3.82
C CYS A 91 -0.04 5.31 -3.16
N ASP A 92 0.48 6.27 -3.93
CA ASP A 92 0.85 7.61 -3.45
C ASP A 92 -0.37 8.32 -2.81
N ALA A 93 -1.54 8.22 -3.45
CA ALA A 93 -2.77 8.82 -2.94
C ALA A 93 -3.29 8.14 -1.67
N LEU A 94 -3.33 6.80 -1.62
CA LEU A 94 -3.76 6.06 -0.43
C LEU A 94 -2.80 6.27 0.74
N PHE A 95 -1.49 6.26 0.48
CA PHE A 95 -0.45 6.50 1.48
C PHE A 95 -0.57 7.90 2.07
N GLY A 96 -0.63 8.91 1.20
CA GLY A 96 -0.78 10.30 1.61
C GLY A 96 -2.08 10.54 2.38
N LYS A 97 -3.18 9.90 1.97
CA LYS A 97 -4.48 9.98 2.65
C LYS A 97 -4.45 9.35 4.04
N ALA A 98 -3.85 8.16 4.18
CA ALA A 98 -3.68 7.50 5.47
C ALA A 98 -2.85 8.37 6.43
N LYS A 99 -1.71 8.87 5.95
CA LYS A 99 -0.82 9.75 6.70
C LYS A 99 -1.50 11.06 7.11
N ALA A 100 -2.20 11.72 6.19
CA ALA A 100 -2.95 12.94 6.49
C ALA A 100 -4.05 12.69 7.54
N SER A 101 -4.78 11.57 7.45
CA SER A 101 -5.79 11.19 8.44
C SER A 101 -5.17 10.98 9.82
N PHE A 102 -4.02 10.31 9.88
CA PHE A 102 -3.26 10.15 11.12
C PHE A 102 -2.85 11.50 11.73
N HIS A 103 -2.37 12.45 10.91
CA HIS A 103 -2.03 13.78 11.41
C HIS A 103 -3.25 14.56 11.93
N VAL A 104 -4.39 14.50 11.24
CA VAL A 104 -5.65 15.11 11.73
C VAL A 104 -6.08 14.50 13.06
N PHE A 105 -5.91 13.18 13.23
CA PHE A 105 -6.14 12.53 14.53
C PHE A 105 -5.23 13.11 15.61
N LYS A 106 -3.92 13.24 15.36
CA LYS A 106 -2.97 13.77 16.34
C LYS A 106 -3.24 15.23 16.73
N GLU A 107 -3.77 16.04 15.82
CA GLU A 107 -4.15 17.43 16.09
C GLU A 107 -5.45 17.56 16.90
N SER A 108 -6.39 16.63 16.72
CA SER A 108 -7.72 16.70 17.35
C SER A 108 -7.81 15.93 18.68
N ASN A 109 -6.86 15.03 18.95
CA ASN A 109 -6.67 14.26 20.19
C ASN A 109 -7.90 13.53 20.74
N SER A 110 -8.98 13.41 19.95
CA SER A 110 -10.32 13.01 20.45
C SER A 110 -11.17 12.28 19.41
N ALA A 111 -10.64 11.99 18.22
CA ALA A 111 -11.46 11.61 17.07
C ALA A 111 -11.12 10.18 16.60
N PRO A 112 -11.74 9.13 17.19
CA PRO A 112 -11.46 7.72 16.86
C PRO A 112 -11.67 7.42 15.37
N LYS A 113 -12.60 8.12 14.71
CA LYS A 113 -12.88 7.96 13.28
C LYS A 113 -11.66 8.15 12.38
N GLN A 114 -10.79 9.13 12.67
CA GLN A 114 -9.64 9.47 11.83
C GLN A 114 -8.54 8.42 11.93
N ILE A 115 -8.35 7.86 13.12
CA ILE A 115 -7.35 6.82 13.34
C ILE A 115 -7.84 5.47 12.81
N ASP A 116 -9.13 5.13 13.01
CA ASP A 116 -9.78 3.98 12.36
C ASP A 116 -9.63 4.07 10.83
N PHE A 117 -9.91 5.25 10.28
CA PHE A 117 -9.80 5.49 8.85
C PHE A 117 -8.35 5.38 8.34
N SER A 118 -7.38 5.94 9.07
CA SER A 118 -5.96 5.80 8.76
C SER A 118 -5.55 4.33 8.65
N ILE A 119 -5.90 3.52 9.66
CA ILE A 119 -5.58 2.08 9.70
C ILE A 119 -6.23 1.36 8.52
N SER A 120 -7.54 1.57 8.28
CA SER A 120 -8.23 0.92 7.16
C SER A 120 -7.66 1.31 5.79
N THR A 121 -7.12 2.52 5.66
CA THR A 121 -6.48 2.99 4.43
C THR A 121 -5.10 2.38 4.25
N TYR A 122 -4.34 2.21 5.34
CA TYR A 122 -3.08 1.46 5.31
C TYR A 122 -3.29 -0.03 5.01
N ASP A 123 -4.39 -0.64 5.47
CA ASP A 123 -4.75 -2.01 5.09
C ASP A 123 -5.06 -2.13 3.60
N LEU A 124 -5.80 -1.16 3.04
CA LEU A 124 -6.09 -1.13 1.62
C LEU A 124 -4.83 -0.92 0.77
N LEU A 125 -3.92 -0.04 1.24
CA LEU A 125 -2.63 0.15 0.61
C LEU A 125 -1.78 -1.11 0.67
N TYR A 126 -1.80 -1.87 1.78
CA TYR A 126 -1.14 -3.18 1.84
C TYR A 126 -1.65 -4.13 0.77
N GLN A 127 -2.97 -4.22 0.60
CA GLN A 127 -3.58 -5.08 -0.42
C GLN A 127 -3.05 -4.72 -1.81
N LEU A 128 -3.04 -3.43 -2.15
CA LEU A 128 -2.49 -2.96 -3.41
C LEU A 128 -0.99 -3.25 -3.58
N ILE A 129 -0.18 -3.02 -2.53
CA ILE A 129 1.26 -3.32 -2.55
C ILE A 129 1.49 -4.81 -2.74
N ASN A 130 0.73 -5.66 -2.05
CA ASN A 130 0.86 -7.10 -2.14
C ASN A 130 0.45 -7.61 -3.53
N GLU A 131 -0.61 -7.07 -4.12
CA GLU A 131 -0.97 -7.30 -5.54
C GLU A 131 0.17 -6.89 -6.48
N MET A 132 0.77 -5.71 -6.26
CA MET A 132 1.91 -5.24 -7.06
C MET A 132 3.17 -6.10 -6.90
N CYS A 133 3.46 -6.56 -5.68
CA CYS A 133 4.60 -7.45 -5.42
C CYS A 133 4.43 -8.82 -6.09
N ASN A 134 3.19 -9.26 -6.32
CA ASN A 134 2.89 -10.51 -7.01
C ASN A 134 2.87 -10.39 -8.54
N ASP A 135 2.76 -9.16 -9.07
CA ASP A 135 2.83 -8.91 -10.51
C ASP A 135 4.29 -8.88 -10.99
N TYR A 136 4.59 -9.74 -11.97
CA TYR A 136 5.94 -10.08 -12.46
C TYR A 136 6.71 -8.98 -13.23
N ASN A 137 6.45 -7.68 -13.00
CA ASN A 137 7.07 -6.61 -13.78
C ASN A 137 8.15 -5.80 -13.04
N HIS A 138 9.40 -6.10 -13.42
CA HIS A 138 10.67 -5.34 -13.39
C HIS A 138 11.26 -4.83 -12.07
N GLU A 139 12.60 -4.93 -11.98
CA GLU A 139 13.48 -4.45 -10.92
C GLU A 139 13.22 -3.00 -10.46
N ASN A 140 12.72 -2.14 -11.36
CA ASN A 140 12.35 -0.75 -11.06
C ASN A 140 11.12 -0.65 -10.14
N THR A 141 10.14 -1.54 -10.30
CA THR A 141 8.99 -1.63 -9.38
C THR A 141 9.46 -2.11 -8.01
N ARG A 142 10.44 -3.02 -7.95
CA ARG A 142 11.00 -3.54 -6.70
C ARG A 142 11.75 -2.46 -5.90
N LEU A 143 12.53 -1.61 -6.57
CA LEU A 143 13.26 -0.51 -5.93
C LEU A 143 12.30 0.55 -5.37
N VAL A 144 11.36 1.01 -6.19
CA VAL A 144 10.35 2.02 -5.78
C VAL A 144 9.41 1.48 -4.70
N LEU A 145 9.00 0.21 -4.81
CA LEU A 145 8.26 -0.45 -3.74
C LEU A 145 9.10 -0.54 -2.47
N SER A 146 10.40 -0.88 -2.53
CA SER A 146 11.21 -1.05 -1.33
C SER A 146 11.38 0.24 -0.50
N GLU A 147 11.48 1.40 -1.16
CA GLU A 147 11.54 2.70 -0.49
C GLU A 147 10.17 3.09 0.09
N MET A 148 9.11 3.05 -0.74
CA MET A 148 7.75 3.37 -0.30
C MET A 148 7.24 2.43 0.81
N THR A 149 7.65 1.16 0.77
CA THR A 149 7.21 0.13 1.72
C THR A 149 7.72 0.42 3.14
N LYS A 150 8.91 1.01 3.28
CA LYS A 150 9.45 1.38 4.60
C LYS A 150 8.62 2.49 5.24
N ASP A 151 8.42 3.59 4.51
CA ASP A 151 7.62 4.73 4.97
C ASP A 151 6.17 4.31 5.26
N TYR A 152 5.62 3.42 4.43
CA TYR A 152 4.34 2.78 4.64
C TYR A 152 4.27 2.04 5.99
N PHE A 153 5.19 1.11 6.25
CA PHE A 153 5.18 0.33 7.48
C PHE A 153 5.48 1.19 8.71
N GLU A 154 6.35 2.19 8.60
CA GLU A 154 6.57 3.18 9.65
C GLU A 154 5.27 3.90 10.00
N GLY A 155 4.57 4.44 9.00
CA GLY A 155 3.29 5.14 9.18
C GLY A 155 2.19 4.24 9.74
N ALA A 156 2.08 3.00 9.25
CA ALA A 156 1.10 2.02 9.69
C ALA A 156 1.33 1.59 11.14
N LEU A 157 2.58 1.33 11.54
CA LEU A 157 2.95 1.01 12.92
C LEU A 157 2.72 2.20 13.86
N MET A 158 3.05 3.43 13.44
CA MET A 158 2.74 4.62 14.24
C MET A 158 1.23 4.80 14.45
N ALA A 159 0.44 4.56 13.40
CA ALA A 159 -1.02 4.65 13.49
C ALA A 159 -1.61 3.56 14.38
N SER A 160 -1.24 2.29 14.19
CA SER A 160 -1.74 1.19 15.02
C SER A 160 -1.36 1.42 16.49
N MET A 161 -0.09 1.70 16.79
CA MET A 161 0.34 1.95 18.18
C MET A 161 -0.34 3.16 18.83
N SER A 162 -0.69 4.20 18.05
CA SER A 162 -1.43 5.36 18.58
C SER A 162 -2.90 5.03 18.84
N TYR A 163 -3.53 4.24 17.98
CA TYR A 163 -4.89 3.74 18.18
C TYR A 163 -5.04 2.97 19.49
N ASP A 164 -4.03 2.15 19.78
CA ASP A 164 -3.95 1.26 20.92
C ASP A 164 -3.96 2.04 22.24
N SER A 165 -3.28 3.19 22.28
CA SER A 165 -3.26 4.08 23.45
C SER A 165 -4.62 4.71 23.79
N ILE A 166 -5.59 4.67 22.86
CA ILE A 166 -6.93 5.26 23.04
C ILE A 166 -7.95 4.21 23.49
N LYS A 167 -7.83 2.97 23.01
CA LYS A 167 -8.82 1.91 23.23
C LYS A 167 -8.63 1.09 24.51
N SER A 168 -7.59 1.39 25.31
CA SER A 168 -7.36 0.92 26.69
C SER A 168 -7.82 -0.51 26.97
N ASN A 169 -6.95 -1.50 26.71
CA ASN A 169 -7.17 -2.86 27.23
C ASN A 169 -5.87 -3.66 27.51
N ASP A 170 -4.74 -2.99 27.78
CA ASP A 170 -3.44 -3.55 28.22
C ASP A 170 -2.80 -4.68 27.38
N LYS A 171 -3.41 -5.09 26.28
CA LYS A 171 -2.86 -6.06 25.32
C LYS A 171 -2.20 -5.33 24.16
N ILE A 172 -1.07 -5.85 23.68
CA ILE A 172 -0.54 -5.43 22.37
C ILE A 172 -1.60 -5.77 21.33
N PRO A 173 -1.98 -4.82 20.48
CA PRO A 173 -3.04 -5.09 19.52
C PRO A 173 -2.55 -5.98 18.40
N GLU A 174 -3.41 -6.93 18.05
CA GLU A 174 -3.21 -7.84 16.93
C GLU A 174 -2.85 -7.08 15.65
N LYS A 175 -3.39 -5.88 15.47
CA LYS A 175 -3.08 -4.99 14.34
C LYS A 175 -1.62 -4.57 14.26
N THR A 176 -1.00 -4.28 15.40
CA THR A 176 0.42 -3.91 15.46
C THR A 176 1.29 -5.13 15.11
N LEU A 177 0.99 -6.31 15.66
CA LEU A 177 1.67 -7.57 15.27
C LEU A 177 1.48 -7.85 13.77
N GLU A 178 0.27 -7.68 13.26
CA GLU A 178 -0.06 -7.88 11.85
C GLU A 178 0.83 -7.01 10.96
N TYR A 179 1.04 -5.72 11.27
CA TYR A 179 1.95 -4.87 10.49
C TYR A 179 3.43 -5.28 10.59
N PHE A 180 3.89 -5.76 11.76
CA PHE A 180 5.23 -6.35 11.87
C PHE A 180 5.38 -7.58 10.95
N GLU A 181 4.43 -8.50 10.97
CA GLU A 181 4.49 -9.72 10.16
C GLU A 181 4.31 -9.42 8.66
N LYS A 182 3.42 -8.50 8.29
CA LYS A 182 3.28 -7.99 6.93
C LYS A 182 4.58 -7.38 6.39
N SER A 183 5.33 -6.65 7.22
CA SER A 183 6.62 -6.05 6.81
C SER A 183 7.68 -7.09 6.44
N LYS A 184 7.71 -8.19 7.19
CA LYS A 184 8.58 -9.33 6.88
C LYS A 184 8.08 -10.12 5.68
N SER A 185 6.77 -10.35 5.59
CA SER A 185 6.16 -11.08 4.48
C SER A 185 6.39 -10.36 3.16
N ALA A 186 6.27 -9.03 3.11
CA ALA A 186 6.59 -8.26 1.91
C ALA A 186 8.06 -8.45 1.47
N THR A 187 9.00 -8.46 2.42
CA THR A 187 10.42 -8.73 2.16
C THR A 187 10.64 -10.17 1.67
N LEU A 188 9.99 -11.15 2.31
CA LEU A 188 10.05 -12.55 1.93
C LEU A 188 9.47 -12.78 0.53
N ASN A 189 8.31 -12.20 0.20
CA ASN A 189 7.70 -12.32 -1.12
C ASN A 189 8.60 -11.74 -2.21
N ALA A 190 9.23 -10.60 -1.94
CA ALA A 190 10.21 -10.03 -2.86
C ALA A 190 11.40 -10.97 -3.10
N PHE A 191 11.86 -11.67 -2.06
CA PHE A 191 12.89 -12.71 -2.17
C PHE A 191 12.40 -13.96 -2.92
N LEU A 192 11.20 -14.47 -2.61
CA LEU A 192 10.60 -15.62 -3.28
C LEU A 192 10.32 -15.36 -4.76
N ASN A 193 10.14 -14.10 -5.15
CA ASN A 193 9.98 -13.73 -6.55
C ASN A 193 11.28 -13.71 -7.35
N ASP A 194 12.44 -13.80 -6.70
CA ASP A 194 13.74 -13.98 -7.34
C ASP A 194 13.79 -15.32 -8.10
N LEU A 195 14.16 -15.26 -9.38
CA LEU A 195 14.25 -16.44 -10.26
C LEU A 195 15.22 -17.49 -9.71
N ARG A 196 16.28 -17.08 -9.03
CA ARG A 196 17.26 -18.00 -8.43
C ARG A 196 16.66 -18.79 -7.29
N VAL A 197 15.75 -18.19 -6.52
CA VAL A 197 15.06 -18.84 -5.41
C VAL A 197 14.06 -19.86 -5.96
N LYS A 198 13.32 -19.52 -7.02
CA LYS A 198 12.38 -20.46 -7.66
C LYS A 198 13.08 -21.66 -8.28
N SER A 199 14.23 -21.43 -8.93
CA SER A 199 15.08 -22.50 -9.45
C SER A 199 15.64 -23.37 -8.32
N TYR A 200 16.10 -22.77 -7.21
CA TYR A 200 16.54 -23.51 -6.02
C TYR A 200 15.43 -24.37 -5.40
N LEU A 201 14.18 -23.91 -5.43
CA LEU A 201 12.99 -24.65 -4.98
C LEU A 201 12.53 -25.73 -6.00
N GLY A 202 13.25 -25.94 -7.10
CA GLY A 202 12.97 -26.99 -8.09
C GLY A 202 11.76 -26.72 -8.97
N ILE A 203 11.26 -25.48 -9.03
CA ILE A 203 10.12 -25.11 -9.85
C ILE A 203 10.55 -25.13 -11.31
N ALA A 204 9.80 -25.84 -12.16
CA ALA A 204 10.11 -25.92 -13.58
C ALA A 204 10.04 -24.53 -14.24
N ASP A 205 11.06 -24.18 -15.05
CA ASP A 205 11.15 -22.89 -15.74
C ASP A 205 9.88 -22.59 -16.56
N SER A 206 9.28 -23.61 -17.18
CA SER A 206 8.03 -23.48 -17.93
C SER A 206 6.85 -23.00 -17.07
N LEU A 207 6.80 -23.37 -15.79
CA LEU A 207 5.76 -22.91 -14.87
C LEU A 207 6.00 -21.47 -14.43
N ILE A 208 7.26 -21.08 -14.21
CA ILE A 208 7.65 -19.71 -13.87
C ILE A 208 7.29 -18.76 -15.03
N GLU A 209 7.66 -19.11 -16.26
CA GLU A 209 7.34 -18.32 -17.44
C GLU A 209 5.82 -18.25 -17.67
N ARG A 210 5.09 -19.35 -17.45
CA ARG A 210 3.62 -19.34 -17.55
C ARG A 210 2.96 -18.45 -16.49
N GLU A 211 3.45 -18.45 -15.25
CA GLU A 211 2.95 -17.55 -14.21
C GLU A 211 3.15 -16.08 -14.61
N LYS A 212 4.34 -15.77 -15.11
CA LYS A 212 4.71 -14.43 -15.58
C LYS A 212 3.85 -13.97 -16.75
N GLU A 213 3.67 -14.82 -17.77
CA GLU A 213 2.83 -14.53 -18.92
C GLU A 213 1.39 -14.22 -18.49
N ILE A 214 0.82 -15.04 -17.61
CA ILE A 214 -0.54 -14.84 -17.11
C ILE A 214 -0.65 -13.51 -16.36
N ALA A 215 0.30 -13.20 -15.47
CA ALA A 215 0.29 -11.95 -14.70
C ALA A 215 0.39 -10.72 -15.61
N ILE A 216 1.28 -10.74 -16.61
CA ILE A 216 1.44 -9.64 -17.58
C ILE A 216 0.15 -9.40 -18.36
N ASN A 217 -0.49 -10.46 -18.86
CA ASN A 217 -1.71 -10.32 -19.66
C ASN A 217 -2.91 -9.89 -18.82
N ARG A 218 -3.09 -10.42 -17.60
CA ARG A 218 -4.12 -9.92 -16.67
C ARG A 218 -3.95 -8.43 -16.44
N ARG A 219 -2.71 -7.99 -16.17
CA ARG A 219 -2.41 -6.58 -15.95
C ARG A 219 -2.69 -5.73 -17.18
N TYR A 220 -2.31 -6.22 -18.35
CA TYR A 220 -2.56 -5.55 -19.63
C TYR A 220 -4.05 -5.28 -19.83
N TYR A 221 -4.89 -6.31 -19.72
CA TYR A 221 -6.34 -6.17 -19.93
C TYR A 221 -7.02 -5.35 -18.83
N GLU A 222 -6.59 -5.47 -17.56
CA GLU A 222 -7.04 -4.56 -16.50
C GLU A 222 -6.80 -3.09 -16.87
N THR A 223 -5.58 -2.75 -17.29
CA THR A 223 -5.24 -1.38 -17.69
C THR A 223 -6.04 -0.94 -18.92
N LYS A 224 -6.24 -1.80 -19.91
CA LYS A 224 -7.06 -1.50 -21.09
C LYS A 224 -8.50 -1.19 -20.75
N ILE A 225 -9.11 -1.96 -19.84
CA ILE A 225 -10.46 -1.71 -19.33
C ILE A 225 -10.53 -0.32 -18.68
N GLN A 226 -9.57 0.01 -17.80
CA GLN A 226 -9.59 1.30 -17.11
C GLN A 226 -9.37 2.48 -18.07
N GLN A 227 -8.48 2.33 -19.06
CA GLN A 227 -8.22 3.34 -20.08
C GLN A 227 -9.44 3.58 -20.98
N ALA A 228 -10.08 2.51 -21.45
CA ALA A 228 -11.29 2.63 -22.26
C ALA A 228 -12.41 3.33 -21.48
N LYS A 229 -12.66 2.92 -20.23
CA LYS A 229 -13.67 3.56 -19.36
C LYS A 229 -13.39 5.03 -19.01
N ALA A 230 -12.14 5.47 -19.17
CA ALA A 230 -11.70 6.83 -18.86
C ALA A 230 -11.92 7.82 -20.02
N GLU A 231 -12.45 7.38 -21.16
CA GLU A 231 -12.75 8.27 -22.29
C GLU A 231 -13.80 9.34 -21.94
N LYS A 232 -13.59 10.56 -22.45
CA LYS A 232 -14.34 11.75 -22.06
C LYS A 232 -15.78 11.75 -22.59
N ASP A 233 -15.98 11.26 -23.81
CA ASP A 233 -17.23 11.39 -24.57
C ASP A 233 -18.06 10.09 -24.54
N GLY A 234 -17.86 9.28 -23.50
CA GLY A 234 -18.34 7.89 -23.43
C GLY A 234 -17.28 6.91 -23.93
N TYR A 235 -17.53 5.62 -23.73
CA TYR A 235 -16.61 4.55 -24.11
C TYR A 235 -17.34 3.40 -24.81
N ASP A 236 -16.61 2.68 -25.66
CA ASP A 236 -17.13 1.50 -26.35
C ASP A 236 -17.33 0.34 -25.35
N THR A 237 -18.59 0.03 -25.06
CA THR A 237 -18.97 -1.03 -24.12
C THR A 237 -18.67 -2.42 -24.64
N LEU A 238 -18.71 -2.63 -25.97
CA LEU A 238 -18.38 -3.92 -26.59
C LEU A 238 -16.88 -4.18 -26.47
N LEU A 239 -16.05 -3.17 -26.75
CA LEU A 239 -14.60 -3.27 -26.58
C LEU A 239 -14.21 -3.54 -25.11
N VAL A 240 -14.87 -2.87 -24.16
CA VAL A 240 -14.66 -3.15 -22.73
C VAL A 240 -15.04 -4.59 -22.39
N GLN A 241 -16.13 -5.11 -22.95
CA GLN A 241 -16.55 -6.49 -22.75
C GLN A 241 -15.53 -7.48 -23.33
N GLU A 242 -14.99 -7.23 -24.53
CA GLU A 242 -13.92 -8.05 -25.13
C GLU A 242 -12.68 -8.13 -24.21
N TYR A 243 -12.24 -6.99 -23.66
CA TYR A 243 -11.13 -6.98 -22.70
C TYR A 243 -11.47 -7.71 -21.39
N GLN A 244 -12.72 -7.65 -20.93
CA GLN A 244 -13.18 -8.38 -19.74
C GLN A 244 -13.19 -9.89 -19.97
N ASP A 245 -13.61 -10.35 -21.14
CA ASP A 245 -13.60 -11.76 -21.51
C ASP A 245 -12.17 -12.31 -21.55
N GLU A 246 -11.23 -11.54 -22.09
CA GLU A 246 -9.81 -11.88 -22.07
C GLU A 246 -9.25 -11.91 -20.64
N LEU A 247 -9.54 -10.89 -19.82
CA LEU A 247 -9.14 -10.88 -18.42
C LEU A 247 -9.70 -12.10 -17.66
N PHE A 248 -10.94 -12.50 -17.93
CA PHE A 248 -11.55 -13.70 -17.36
C PHE A 248 -10.83 -14.97 -17.80
N ASN A 249 -10.47 -15.08 -19.09
CA ASN A 249 -9.69 -16.20 -19.61
C ASN A 249 -8.34 -16.35 -18.91
N TYR A 250 -7.58 -15.26 -18.75
CA TYR A 250 -6.32 -15.31 -18.03
C TYR A 250 -6.50 -15.57 -16.53
N SER A 251 -7.58 -15.09 -15.92
CA SER A 251 -7.88 -15.37 -14.51
C SER A 251 -8.14 -16.87 -14.28
N ARG A 252 -8.89 -17.53 -15.16
CA ARG A 252 -9.07 -19.01 -15.10
C ARG A 252 -7.77 -19.79 -15.27
N ARG A 253 -6.88 -19.31 -16.14
CA ARG A 253 -5.54 -19.91 -16.31
C ARG A 253 -4.70 -19.75 -15.05
N TYR A 254 -4.80 -18.60 -14.38
CA TYR A 254 -4.13 -18.35 -13.11
C TYR A 254 -4.64 -19.31 -12.03
N ASP A 255 -5.95 -19.47 -11.89
CA ASP A 255 -6.54 -20.39 -10.91
C ASP A 255 -6.08 -21.84 -11.14
N SER A 256 -6.03 -22.27 -12.41
CA SER A 256 -5.52 -23.60 -12.78
C SER A 256 -4.03 -23.77 -12.42
N LEU A 257 -3.23 -22.74 -12.64
CA LEU A 257 -1.82 -22.74 -12.28
C LEU A 257 -1.63 -22.81 -10.76
N LEU A 258 -2.44 -22.09 -9.98
CA LEU A 258 -2.40 -22.16 -8.52
C LEU A 258 -2.67 -23.57 -7.99
N VAL A 259 -3.59 -24.32 -8.61
CA VAL A 259 -3.82 -25.73 -8.27
C VAL A 259 -2.56 -26.57 -8.52
N VAL A 260 -1.95 -26.42 -9.70
CA VAL A 260 -0.71 -27.14 -10.05
C VAL A 260 0.43 -26.80 -9.08
N LEU A 261 0.59 -25.52 -8.71
CA LEU A 261 1.60 -25.08 -7.75
C LEU A 261 1.33 -25.63 -6.36
N LYS A 262 0.06 -25.66 -5.92
CA LYS A 262 -0.32 -26.22 -4.62
C LYS A 262 -0.03 -27.71 -4.52
N ASP A 263 -0.36 -28.47 -5.56
CA ASP A 263 -0.26 -29.93 -5.53
C ASP A 263 1.18 -30.42 -5.74
N ASN A 264 1.95 -29.76 -6.63
CA ASN A 264 3.30 -30.19 -6.99
C ASN A 264 4.41 -29.43 -6.27
N TYR A 265 4.13 -28.23 -5.75
CA TYR A 265 5.10 -27.35 -5.08
C TYR A 265 4.52 -26.73 -3.79
N PRO A 266 4.06 -27.56 -2.82
CA PRO A 266 3.32 -27.09 -1.65
C PRO A 266 4.09 -26.11 -0.77
N GLU A 267 5.42 -26.29 -0.62
CA GLU A 267 6.27 -25.36 0.15
C GLU A 267 6.32 -23.97 -0.51
N TYR A 268 6.53 -23.92 -1.82
CA TYR A 268 6.48 -22.67 -2.58
C TYR A 268 5.10 -22.01 -2.48
N TYR A 269 4.04 -22.80 -2.66
CA TYR A 269 2.67 -22.31 -2.60
C TYR A 269 2.35 -21.72 -1.23
N GLN A 270 2.74 -22.41 -0.15
CA GLN A 270 2.55 -21.95 1.21
C GLN A 270 3.31 -20.64 1.47
N LEU A 271 4.59 -20.60 1.10
CA LEU A 271 5.45 -19.42 1.32
C LEU A 271 4.96 -18.18 0.56
N LYS A 272 4.47 -18.36 -0.68
CA LYS A 272 4.09 -17.23 -1.55
C LYS A 272 2.64 -16.78 -1.39
N TYR A 273 1.69 -17.72 -1.29
CA TYR A 273 0.26 -17.40 -1.37
C TYR A 273 -0.48 -17.59 -0.04
N GLN A 274 0.09 -18.31 0.95
CA GLN A 274 -0.53 -18.51 2.26
C GLN A 274 0.21 -17.74 3.35
N GLN A 275 -0.15 -16.47 3.53
CA GLN A 275 0.37 -15.63 4.61
C GLN A 275 -0.39 -15.90 5.91
N ASN A 276 -0.07 -17.01 6.58
CA ASN A 276 -0.65 -17.30 7.90
C ASN A 276 0.10 -16.50 8.97
N VAL A 277 -0.55 -15.47 9.52
CA VAL A 277 -0.02 -14.69 10.65
C VAL A 277 -0.42 -15.37 11.95
N ALA A 278 0.57 -15.83 12.73
CA ALA A 278 0.32 -16.36 14.07
C ALA A 278 -0.22 -15.26 14.99
N THR A 279 -1.18 -15.58 15.86
CA THR A 279 -1.69 -14.63 16.85
C THR A 279 -0.72 -14.48 18.01
N LEU A 280 -0.81 -13.36 18.74
CA LEU A 280 -0.02 -13.15 19.96
C LEU A 280 -0.25 -14.27 20.98
N GLU A 281 -1.48 -14.79 21.07
CA GLU A 281 -1.81 -15.90 21.96
C GLU A 281 -1.11 -17.20 21.54
N GLN A 282 -1.13 -17.53 20.24
CA GLN A 282 -0.43 -18.70 19.71
C GLN A 282 1.09 -18.61 19.96
N ILE A 283 1.67 -17.42 19.76
CA ILE A 283 3.09 -17.16 20.04
C ILE A 283 3.39 -17.34 21.54
N SER A 284 2.60 -16.71 22.41
CA SER A 284 2.79 -16.81 23.87
C SER A 284 2.65 -18.26 24.39
N GLN A 285 1.76 -19.07 23.80
CA GLN A 285 1.58 -20.48 24.19
C GLN A 285 2.76 -21.38 23.82
N GLN A 286 3.54 -21.03 22.79
CA GLN A 286 4.72 -21.79 22.37
C GLN A 286 6.00 -21.41 23.13
N LEU A 287 6.01 -20.28 23.85
CA LEU A 287 7.17 -19.82 24.61
C LEU A 287 7.20 -20.40 26.02
N ASP A 288 8.39 -20.79 26.48
CA ASP A 288 8.62 -21.14 27.87
C ASP A 288 8.80 -19.90 28.77
N ASN A 289 8.90 -20.10 30.08
CA ASN A 289 9.03 -18.99 31.05
C ASN A 289 10.40 -18.27 31.00
N LYS A 290 11.34 -18.73 30.16
CA LYS A 290 12.71 -18.20 30.07
C LYS A 290 13.02 -17.60 28.69
N SER A 291 12.07 -17.66 27.76
CA SER A 291 12.22 -17.24 26.39
C SER A 291 11.33 -16.04 26.09
N ALA A 292 11.83 -15.16 25.23
CA ALA A 292 11.05 -14.10 24.65
C ALA A 292 11.33 -14.03 23.14
N LEU A 293 10.28 -13.85 22.35
CA LEU A 293 10.40 -13.48 20.96
C LEU A 293 10.60 -11.96 20.87
N ILE A 294 11.63 -11.54 20.15
CA ILE A 294 11.84 -10.13 19.80
C ILE A 294 11.62 -9.99 18.30
N ASN A 295 10.65 -9.15 17.96
CA ASN A 295 10.37 -8.72 16.60
C ASN A 295 10.68 -7.22 16.49
N TYR A 296 11.31 -6.79 15.41
CA TYR A 296 11.69 -5.40 15.24
C TYR A 296 11.56 -4.95 13.78
N PHE A 297 11.34 -3.65 13.60
CA PHE A 297 11.27 -2.98 12.30
C PHE A 297 12.10 -1.71 12.37
N VAL A 298 13.04 -1.57 11.43
CA VAL A 298 13.96 -0.43 11.33
C VAL A 298 13.57 0.41 10.12
N ALA A 299 13.03 1.59 10.38
CA ALA A 299 12.83 2.64 9.40
C ALA A 299 14.01 3.62 9.39
N ASP A 300 13.96 4.65 8.54
CA ASP A 300 15.04 5.62 8.43
C ASP A 300 15.16 6.50 9.69
N THR A 301 14.03 6.82 10.33
CA THR A 301 14.01 7.68 11.52
C THR A 301 13.41 7.02 12.76
N SER A 302 13.00 5.75 12.67
CA SER A 302 12.32 5.06 13.76
C SER A 302 12.71 3.59 13.86
N LEU A 303 12.74 3.09 15.10
CA LEU A 303 12.90 1.69 15.46
C LEU A 303 11.67 1.25 16.25
N PHE A 304 11.00 0.22 15.78
CA PHE A 304 9.88 -0.40 16.49
C PHE A 304 10.30 -1.76 16.98
N ILE A 305 9.99 -2.07 18.24
CA ILE A 305 10.33 -3.34 18.89
C ILE A 305 9.07 -3.89 19.54
N LEU A 306 8.73 -5.12 19.18
CA LEU A 306 7.71 -5.97 19.77
C LEU A 306 8.41 -7.12 20.51
N ALA A 307 8.26 -7.15 21.83
CA ALA A 307 8.74 -8.23 22.68
C ALA A 307 7.55 -9.03 23.21
N VAL A 308 7.54 -10.34 22.97
CA VAL A 308 6.50 -11.26 23.41
C VAL A 308 7.14 -12.34 24.28
N SER A 309 6.64 -12.52 25.49
CA SER A 309 6.93 -13.64 26.36
C SER A 309 5.64 -14.41 26.65
N LYS A 310 5.75 -15.50 27.41
CA LYS A 310 4.57 -16.26 27.85
C LYS A 310 3.55 -15.42 28.63
N ASN A 311 4.04 -14.49 29.46
CA ASN A 311 3.21 -13.76 30.43
C ASN A 311 3.17 -12.24 30.18
N SER A 312 3.92 -11.73 29.20
CA SER A 312 4.00 -10.30 28.94
C SER A 312 4.21 -10.01 27.47
N GLN A 313 3.68 -8.87 27.04
CA GLN A 313 3.78 -8.39 25.68
C GLN A 313 4.09 -6.89 25.78
N VAL A 314 5.21 -6.44 25.23
CA VAL A 314 5.57 -5.01 25.14
C VAL A 314 5.86 -4.58 23.70
N CYS A 315 5.23 -3.51 23.22
CA CYS A 315 5.59 -2.84 21.97
C CYS A 315 6.08 -1.42 22.24
N LYS A 316 7.23 -1.03 21.67
CA LYS A 316 7.81 0.31 21.81
C LYS A 316 8.34 0.83 20.49
N GLY A 317 8.10 2.12 20.24
CA GLY A 317 8.66 2.88 19.12
C GLY A 317 9.69 3.88 19.64
N TYR A 318 10.85 3.93 18.98
CA TYR A 318 11.96 4.81 19.29
C TYR A 318 12.28 5.67 18.07
N ARG A 319 12.66 6.94 18.29
CA ARG A 319 13.19 7.79 17.22
C ARG A 319 14.69 7.59 17.11
N LEU A 320 15.17 7.21 15.93
CA LEU A 320 16.59 7.10 15.63
C LEU A 320 17.17 8.52 15.49
N THR A 321 18.17 8.83 16.29
CA THR A 321 19.03 10.01 16.09
C THR A 321 20.37 9.53 15.51
N ALA A 322 21.10 10.40 14.80
CA ALA A 322 22.35 10.06 14.09
C ALA A 322 23.44 9.37 14.97
N LEU A 323 23.31 9.40 16.29
CA LEU A 323 24.17 8.71 17.25
C LEU A 323 23.95 7.18 17.32
N LEU A 324 22.77 6.67 16.92
CA LEU A 324 22.44 5.23 17.00
C LEU A 324 22.84 4.45 15.74
N ILE A 325 23.11 5.11 14.61
CA ILE A 325 23.41 4.47 13.32
C ILE A 325 24.92 4.18 13.15
N LYS A 326 25.76 4.59 14.12
CA LYS A 326 27.25 4.48 14.06
C LYS A 326 27.87 3.39 14.95
N LYS A 327 27.09 2.43 15.43
CA LYS A 327 27.60 1.21 16.09
C LYS A 327 26.95 0.00 15.45
#